data_AF-A0A3S0AAY6-F1
#
_entry.id   AF-A0A3S0AAY6-F1
#
_cell.length_a   1.000
_cell.length_b   1.000
_cell.length_c   1.000
_cell.angle_alpha   90.00
_cell.angle_beta   90.00
_cell.angle_gamma   90.00
#
_symmetry.space_group_name_H-M   'P 1'
#
loop_
_entity.id
_entity.type
_entity.pdbx_description
1 polymer ?
#
loop_
_entity_poly.entity_id
_entity_poly.type
_entity_poly.pdbx_seq_one_letter_code
_entity_poly.pdbx_strand_id
1 'polypeptide(L)'
;MLDIDISPDMWTGPSDELKESSSLVSRLGSTIGPAMAGEPFGRRLSPLITQSYQELVSSFRSGNTTLAEILTQTAEALSSSASDFLANEQRISTAFSELRTMLGGIQ
;
A
#
# COMPACT_ATOMS: atom_id res chain seq x y z
N MET A 1 -10.29 10.80 30.12
CA MET A 1 -9.52 9.94 29.20
C MET A 1 -10.11 10.20 27.84
N LEU A 2 -9.33 10.70 26.87
CA LEU A 2 -9.82 10.83 25.49
C LEU A 2 -10.04 9.40 25.00
N ASP A 3 -11.30 9.06 24.76
CA ASP A 3 -11.70 7.83 24.12
C ASP A 3 -11.30 7.98 22.65
N ILE A 4 -10.03 7.69 22.35
CA ILE A 4 -9.58 7.63 20.97
C ILE A 4 -10.19 6.35 20.45
N ASP A 5 -11.25 6.50 19.65
CA ASP A 5 -11.92 5.42 18.94
C ASP A 5 -10.96 4.86 17.88
N ILE A 6 -10.03 4.03 18.33
CA ILE A 6 -9.09 3.31 17.49
C ILE A 6 -9.79 2.00 17.13
N SER A 7 -10.33 1.94 15.91
CA SER A 7 -10.88 0.74 15.32
C SER A 7 -9.86 0.17 14.31
N PRO A 8 -9.04 -0.83 14.66
CA PRO A 8 -8.03 -1.41 13.76
C PRO A 8 -8.64 -1.98 12.48
N ASP A 9 -9.90 -2.42 12.54
CA ASP A 9 -10.68 -2.85 11.38
C ASP A 9 -10.82 -1.72 10.34
N MET A 10 -10.90 -0.46 10.77
CA MET A 10 -10.96 0.71 9.89
C MET A 10 -9.63 1.02 9.20
N TRP A 11 -8.53 0.39 9.63
CA TRP A 11 -7.21 0.57 9.00
C TRP A 11 -6.97 -0.44 7.88
N THR A 12 -7.74 -1.54 7.85
CA THR A 12 -7.65 -2.54 6.79
C THR A 12 -8.21 -2.03 5.45
N GLY A 13 -9.30 -1.26 5.47
CA GLY A 13 -9.87 -0.64 4.27
C GLY A 13 -8.87 0.22 3.49
N PRO A 14 -8.20 1.20 4.12
CA PRO A 14 -7.15 1.98 3.46
C PRO A 14 -5.95 1.13 3.00
N SER A 15 -5.61 0.03 3.69
CA SER A 15 -4.55 -0.89 3.24
C SER A 15 -4.93 -1.57 1.92
N ASP A 16 -6.18 -2.02 1.79
CA ASP A 16 -6.68 -2.68 0.58
C ASP A 16 -6.83 -1.69 -0.58
N GLU A 17 -7.30 -0.46 -0.34
CA GLU A 17 -7.33 0.62 -1.34
C GLU A 17 -5.93 0.99 -1.86
N LEU A 18 -4.92 1.00 -0.98
CA LEU A 18 -3.53 1.24 -1.35
C LEU A 18 -2.97 0.10 -2.21
N LYS A 19 -3.31 -1.16 -1.91
CA LYS A 19 -2.92 -2.32 -2.73
C LYS A 19 -3.59 -2.30 -4.10
N GLU A 20 -4.88 -1.94 -4.16
CA GLU A 20 -5.60 -1.79 -5.43
C GLU A 20 -4.96 -0.67 -6.28
N SER A 21 -4.67 0.48 -5.65
CA SER A 21 -4.00 1.60 -6.29
C SER A 21 -2.60 1.21 -6.81
N SER A 22 -1.83 0.46 -6.02
CA SER A 22 -0.54 -0.10 -6.44
C SER A 22 -0.68 -0.99 -7.69
N SER A 23 -1.67 -1.89 -7.69
CA SER A 23 -1.94 -2.75 -8.85
C SER A 23 -2.33 -1.94 -10.09
N LEU A 24 -3.10 -0.87 -9.95
CA LEU A 24 -3.49 0.00 -11.06
C LEU A 24 -2.29 0.76 -11.64
N VAL A 25 -1.45 1.33 -10.79
CA VAL A 25 -0.24 2.07 -11.20
C VAL A 25 0.76 1.15 -11.90
N SER A 26 0.96 -0.06 -11.37
CA SER A 26 1.80 -1.08 -12.00
C SER A 26 1.27 -1.52 -13.37
N ARG A 27 -0.06 -1.71 -13.48
CA ARG A 27 -0.72 -1.99 -14.77
C ARG A 27 -0.53 -0.85 -15.76
N LEU A 28 -0.67 0.41 -15.35
CA LEU A 28 -0.42 1.57 -16.20
C LEU A 28 1.01 1.59 -16.74
N GLY A 29 2.01 1.37 -15.88
CA GLY A 29 3.42 1.30 -16.30
C GLY A 29 3.70 0.19 -17.32
N SER A 30 3.06 -0.97 -17.16
CA SER A 30 3.23 -2.11 -18.08
C SER A 30 2.50 -1.95 -19.42
N THR A 31 1.29 -1.40 -19.42
CA THR A 31 0.37 -1.33 -20.59
C THR A 31 0.78 -0.25 -21.61
N ILE A 32 1.50 0.78 -21.15
CA ILE A 32 1.91 1.92 -21.96
C ILE A 32 2.90 1.54 -23.08
N GLY A 33 3.82 0.61 -22.83
CA GLY A 33 4.78 0.18 -23.86
C GLY A 33 4.12 -0.48 -25.08
N PRO A 34 3.26 -1.49 -24.91
CA PRO A 34 2.52 -2.12 -26.02
C PRO A 34 1.57 -1.15 -26.75
N ALA A 35 0.86 -0.29 -26.03
CA ALA A 35 -0.02 0.72 -26.63
C ALA A 35 0.76 1.75 -27.47
N MET A 36 1.98 2.10 -27.05
CA MET A 36 2.87 3.04 -27.74
C MET A 36 3.71 2.41 -28.86
N ALA A 37 3.89 1.08 -28.85
CA ALA A 37 4.55 0.37 -29.94
C ALA A 37 3.70 0.29 -31.23
N GLY A 38 2.38 0.54 -31.13
CA GLY A 38 1.41 0.35 -32.22
C GLY A 38 1.01 1.60 -33.03
N GLU A 39 1.24 2.82 -32.55
CA GLU A 39 0.72 4.08 -33.14
C GLU A 39 1.86 5.04 -33.58
N PRO A 40 1.62 6.04 -34.45
CA PRO A 40 2.43 6.44 -35.61
C PRO A 40 3.68 7.23 -35.25
N PHE A 41 3.94 7.48 -33.96
CA PHE A 41 5.10 8.21 -33.45
C PHE A 41 6.41 7.55 -33.94
N GLY A 42 6.49 6.22 -33.98
CA GLY A 42 7.65 5.50 -34.49
C GLY A 42 7.76 5.38 -36.01
N ARG A 43 6.65 5.56 -36.76
CA ARG A 43 6.64 5.42 -38.24
C ARG A 43 6.64 6.75 -39.00
N ARG A 44 6.18 7.86 -38.40
CA ARG A 44 6.04 9.16 -39.09
C ARG A 44 6.88 10.28 -38.48
N LEU A 45 7.30 10.20 -37.22
CA LEU A 45 8.12 11.22 -36.57
C LEU A 45 9.56 10.70 -36.42
N SER A 46 10.42 11.19 -37.32
CA SER A 46 11.88 11.14 -37.40
C SER A 46 12.68 10.48 -36.24
N PRO A 47 13.81 9.79 -36.55
CA PRO A 47 14.78 9.26 -35.56
C PRO A 47 15.17 10.23 -34.44
N LEU A 48 15.09 11.55 -34.68
CA LEU A 48 15.36 12.61 -33.72
C LEU A 48 14.50 12.57 -32.45
N ILE A 49 13.24 12.14 -32.54
CA ILE A 49 12.30 12.19 -31.41
C ILE A 49 12.17 10.82 -30.72
N THR A 50 12.61 9.76 -31.39
CA THR A 50 12.50 8.37 -30.91
C THR A 50 13.28 8.16 -29.61
N GLN A 51 14.50 8.70 -29.51
CA GLN A 51 15.35 8.58 -28.33
C GLN A 51 14.71 9.24 -27.09
N SER A 52 14.36 10.53 -27.19
CA SER A 52 13.74 11.27 -26.10
C SER A 52 12.38 10.68 -25.68
N TYR A 53 11.66 10.10 -26.63
CA TYR A 53 10.41 9.39 -26.35
C TYR A 53 10.66 8.08 -25.59
N GLN A 54 11.66 7.28 -25.96
CA GLN A 54 12.04 6.07 -25.21
C GLN A 54 12.49 6.41 -23.78
N GLU A 55 13.23 7.50 -23.62
CA GLU A 55 13.64 8.02 -22.30
C GLU A 55 12.43 8.43 -21.45
N LEU A 56 11.43 9.09 -22.06
CA LEU A 56 10.17 9.43 -21.37
C LEU A 56 9.40 8.18 -20.95
N VAL A 57 9.27 7.18 -21.82
CA VAL A 57 8.59 5.90 -21.50
C VAL A 57 9.33 5.17 -20.38
N SER A 58 10.65 5.13 -20.43
CA SER A 58 11.48 4.51 -19.38
C SER A 58 11.31 5.24 -18.05
N SER A 59 11.31 6.57 -18.07
CA SER A 59 11.14 7.40 -16.87
C SER A 59 9.74 7.21 -16.27
N PHE A 60 8.70 7.17 -17.11
CA PHE A 60 7.32 6.93 -16.69
C PHE A 60 7.16 5.54 -16.07
N ARG A 61 7.75 4.50 -16.68
CA ARG A 61 7.76 3.14 -16.14
C ARG A 61 8.45 3.08 -14.78
N SER A 62 9.65 3.66 -14.69
CA SER A 62 10.41 3.70 -13.44
C SER A 62 9.63 4.40 -12.33
N GLY A 63 9.08 5.59 -12.61
CA GLY A 63 8.27 6.33 -11.64
C GLY A 63 7.05 5.56 -11.15
N ASN A 64 6.33 4.89 -12.06
CA ASN A 64 5.18 4.08 -11.68
C ASN A 64 5.57 2.84 -10.85
N THR A 65 6.68 2.19 -11.15
CA THR A 65 7.18 1.08 -10.33
C THR A 65 7.48 1.56 -8.91
N THR A 66 8.21 2.67 -8.77
CA THR A 66 8.52 3.25 -7.45
C THR A 66 7.26 3.64 -6.69
N LEU A 67 6.28 4.25 -7.35
CA LEU A 67 5.01 4.59 -6.73
C LEU A 67 4.23 3.35 -6.26
N ALA A 68 4.19 2.30 -7.09
CA ALA A 68 3.55 1.04 -6.72
C ALA A 68 4.22 0.41 -5.48
N GLU A 69 5.56 0.39 -5.43
CA GLU A 69 6.32 -0.11 -4.28
C GLU A 69 6.03 0.68 -3.00
N ILE A 70 5.98 2.01 -3.07
CA ILE A 70 5.67 2.86 -1.91
C ILE A 70 4.25 2.58 -1.39
N LEU A 71 3.27 2.47 -2.30
CA LEU A 71 1.88 2.16 -1.94
C LEU A 71 1.78 0.80 -1.25
N THR A 72 2.49 -0.21 -1.78
CA THR A 72 2.55 -1.55 -1.17
C THR A 72 3.18 -1.54 0.21
N GLN A 73 4.34 -0.89 0.37
CA GLN A 73 5.02 -0.79 1.68
C GLN A 73 4.14 -0.06 2.72
N THR A 74 3.44 0.98 2.29
CA THR A 74 2.52 1.73 3.17
C THR A 74 1.35 0.85 3.61
N ALA A 75 0.78 0.08 2.68
CA ALA A 75 -0.31 -0.85 2.98
C ALA A 75 0.13 -1.94 3.97
N GLU A 76 1.33 -2.49 3.80
CA GLU A 76 1.92 -3.49 4.69
C GLU A 76 2.19 -2.92 6.09
N ALA A 77 2.76 -1.72 6.18
CA ALA A 77 3.02 -1.05 7.46
C ALA A 77 1.72 -0.76 8.22
N LEU A 78 0.66 -0.35 7.51
CA LEU A 78 -0.65 -0.11 8.11
C LEU A 78 -1.29 -1.41 8.62
N SER A 79 -1.22 -2.49 7.84
CA SER A 79 -1.72 -3.81 8.25
C SER A 79 -0.94 -4.37 9.44
N SER A 80 0.39 -4.21 9.47
CA SER A 80 1.22 -4.62 10.61
C SER A 80 0.84 -3.84 11.87
N SER A 81 0.67 -2.52 11.75
CA SER A 81 0.32 -1.64 12.87
C SER A 81 -1.05 -2.02 13.46
N ALA A 82 -2.03 -2.35 12.61
CA ALA A 82 -3.33 -2.83 13.06
C ALA A 82 -3.23 -4.16 13.83
N SER A 83 -2.43 -5.11 13.32
CA SER A 83 -2.18 -6.40 13.97
C SER A 83 -1.50 -6.23 15.33
N ASP A 84 -0.48 -5.37 15.41
CA ASP A 84 0.25 -5.11 16.66
C ASP A 84 -0.65 -4.47 17.71
N PHE A 85 -1.54 -3.56 17.29
CA PHE A 85 -2.51 -2.96 18.19
C PHE A 85 -3.47 -4.01 18.77
N LEU A 86 -4.07 -4.86 17.94
CA LEU A 86 -4.97 -5.93 18.38
C LEU A 86 -4.27 -6.91 19.32
N ALA A 87 -3.03 -7.29 19.01
CA ALA A 87 -2.24 -8.15 19.88
C ALA A 87 -1.97 -7.51 21.25
N ASN A 88 -1.71 -6.20 21.27
CA ASN A 88 -1.49 -5.48 22.52
C ASN A 88 -2.78 -5.36 23.35
N GLU A 89 -3.92 -5.07 22.73
CA GLU A 89 -5.23 -5.07 23.40
C GLU A 89 -5.55 -6.44 24.02
N GLN A 90 -5.31 -7.53 23.28
CA GLN A 90 -5.53 -8.88 23.79
C GLN A 90 -4.65 -9.17 25.02
N ARG A 91 -3.38 -8.74 25.00
CA ARG A 91 -2.46 -8.90 26.15
C ARG A 91 -2.92 -8.10 27.36
N ILE A 92 -3.35 -6.85 27.15
CA ILE A 92 -3.90 -6.00 28.21
C ILE A 92 -5.16 -6.63 28.81
N SER A 93 -6.09 -7.07 27.97
CA SER A 93 -7.34 -7.74 28.39
C SER A 93 -7.06 -9.00 29.22
N THR A 94 -6.11 -9.83 28.77
CA THR A 94 -5.69 -11.04 29.49
C THR A 94 -5.10 -10.70 30.86
N ALA A 95 -4.18 -9.74 30.93
CA ALA A 95 -3.57 -9.30 32.19
C ALA A 95 -4.61 -8.74 33.17
N PHE A 96 -5.60 -7.97 32.68
CA PHE A 96 -6.70 -7.49 33.52
C PHE A 96 -7.59 -8.63 34.05
N SER A 97 -7.87 -9.64 33.22
CA SER A 97 -8.63 -10.83 33.63
C SER A 97 -7.90 -11.63 34.73
N GLU A 98 -6.59 -11.81 34.58
CA GLU A 98 -5.73 -12.46 35.58
C GLU A 98 -5.70 -11.67 36.88
N LEU A 99 -5.51 -10.36 36.83
CA LEU A 99 -5.57 -9.47 38.00
C LEU A 99 -6.92 -9.55 38.71
N ARG A 100 -8.03 -9.52 37.96
CA ARG A 100 -9.38 -9.65 38.52
C ARG A 100 -9.58 -11.00 39.20
N THR A 101 -9.04 -12.08 38.64
CA THR A 101 -9.11 -13.42 39.22
C THR A 101 -8.28 -13.51 40.50
N MET A 102 -7.07 -12.96 40.50
CA MET A 102 -6.22 -12.90 41.70
C MET A 102 -6.86 -12.06 42.81
N LEU A 103 -7.48 -10.92 42.50
CA LEU A 103 -8.13 -10.06 43.49
C LEU A 103 -9.46 -10.63 43.99
N GLY A 104 -10.24 -11.27 43.11
CA GLY A 104 -11.52 -11.90 43.46
C GLY A 104 -11.38 -13.25 44.19
N GLY A 105 -10.22 -13.88 44.12
CA GLY A 105 -9.87 -15.09 44.86
C GLY A 105 -9.32 -14.85 46.28
N ILE A 106 -9.21 -13.60 46.73
CA ILE A 106 -8.82 -13.23 48.11
C ILE A 106 -10.08 -13.03 48.97
N GLN A 107 -10.97 -14.03 49.01
CA GLN A 107 -12.05 -14.10 50.01
C GLN A 107 -11.76 -15.22 51.01
#